data_AF-A0A928ZCM5-F1
#
_entry.id   AF-A0A928ZCM5-F1
#
_cell.length_a   1.000
_cell.length_b   1.000
_cell.length_c   1.000
_cell.angle_alpha   90.00
_cell.angle_beta   90.00
_cell.angle_gamma   90.00
#
_symmetry.space_group_name_H-M   'P 1'
#
loop_
_entity.id
_entity.type
_entity.pdbx_description
1 polymer ?
#
loop_
_entity_poly.entity_id
_entity_poly.type
_entity_poly.pdbx_seq_one_letter_code
_entity_poly.pdbx_strand_id
1 'polypeptide(L)'
;MITQLKRSLGKKFHDATKHSPLSVMLDPNYVDASTQPAAFKTYPHFYRRFPLDENDPLHNFIRLTSAITFEKKYKYDSYQLRVNPSAGALYPTEIYVQIRGIPGLIEGIYHLEVATNSLTLIYELIDDGLESYILPNYLVKGFIFLVSCAYYRSSWKYKNRSLRYCFLDSGHHLGAIEAAANLYRRDVRVLFNFDKIALNQDLG
;
A
#
# COMPACT_ATOMS: atom_id res chain seq x y z
N MET A 1 14.70 -25.93 12.11
CA MET A 1 13.55 -26.52 11.37
C MET A 1 12.66 -25.47 10.68
N ILE A 2 12.13 -24.46 11.36
CA ILE A 2 11.17 -23.49 10.79
C ILE A 2 11.74 -22.69 9.58
N THR A 3 12.98 -22.23 9.65
CA THR A 3 13.62 -21.45 8.56
C THR A 3 13.80 -22.25 7.28
N GLN A 4 14.08 -23.56 7.40
CA GLN A 4 14.25 -24.47 6.27
C GLN A 4 12.89 -24.81 5.62
N LEU A 5 11.83 -24.93 6.44
CA LEU A 5 10.45 -25.10 5.97
C LEU A 5 9.95 -23.84 5.22
N LYS A 6 10.25 -22.64 5.73
CA LYS A 6 9.91 -21.36 5.05
C LYS A 6 10.64 -21.22 3.71
N ARG A 7 11.93 -21.58 3.66
CA ARG A 7 12.73 -21.57 2.41
C ARG A 7 12.18 -22.57 1.38
N SER A 8 11.72 -23.75 1.82
CA SER A 8 11.13 -24.75 0.92
C SER A 8 9.77 -24.29 0.36
N LEU A 9 8.94 -23.62 1.17
CA LEU A 9 7.66 -23.04 0.71
C LEU A 9 7.87 -21.91 -0.30
N GLY A 10 8.79 -20.98 -0.03
CA GLY A 10 9.11 -19.88 -0.94
C GLY A 10 9.61 -20.38 -2.30
N LYS A 11 10.48 -21.42 -2.30
CA LYS A 11 10.94 -22.06 -3.54
C LYS A 11 9.80 -22.75 -4.29
N LYS A 12 8.92 -23.49 -3.59
CA LYS A 12 7.74 -24.13 -4.20
C LYS A 12 6.82 -23.10 -4.85
N PHE A 13 6.47 -22.02 -4.15
CA PHE A 13 5.66 -20.93 -4.70
C PHE A 13 6.35 -20.31 -5.93
N HIS A 14 7.66 -20.06 -5.82
CA HIS A 14 8.42 -19.49 -6.92
C HIS A 14 8.38 -20.42 -8.15
N ASP A 15 8.67 -21.70 -7.99
CA ASP A 15 8.68 -22.65 -9.11
C ASP A 15 7.27 -22.81 -9.72
N ALA A 16 6.21 -22.87 -8.90
CA ALA A 16 4.82 -23.02 -9.35
C ALA A 16 4.26 -21.81 -10.10
N THR A 17 4.84 -20.62 -9.91
CA THR A 17 4.35 -19.38 -10.54
C THR A 17 5.24 -18.89 -11.69
N LYS A 18 6.25 -19.66 -12.10
CA LYS A 18 7.11 -19.33 -13.27
C LYS A 18 6.33 -19.42 -14.58
N HIS A 19 6.68 -18.56 -15.52
CA HIS A 19 6.29 -18.76 -16.91
C HIS A 19 7.27 -19.71 -17.59
N SER A 20 6.72 -20.63 -18.39
CA SER A 20 7.42 -21.40 -19.41
C SER A 20 6.61 -21.30 -20.70
N PRO A 21 7.21 -21.54 -21.88
CA PRO A 21 6.46 -21.56 -23.12
C PRO A 21 5.23 -22.48 -23.04
N LEU A 22 5.40 -23.67 -22.45
CA LEU A 22 4.31 -24.62 -22.24
C LEU A 22 3.22 -24.08 -21.30
N SER A 23 3.57 -23.45 -20.16
CA SER A 23 2.55 -22.96 -19.23
C SER A 23 1.72 -21.81 -19.80
N VAL A 24 2.34 -20.94 -20.60
CA VAL A 24 1.65 -19.84 -21.29
C VAL A 24 0.73 -20.35 -22.40
N MET A 25 1.14 -21.40 -23.12
CA MET A 25 0.30 -22.03 -24.16
C MET A 25 -0.90 -22.77 -23.56
N LEU A 26 -0.73 -23.43 -22.42
CA LEU A 26 -1.79 -24.24 -21.78
C LEU A 26 -2.82 -23.40 -21.01
N ASP A 27 -2.41 -22.27 -20.42
CA ASP A 27 -3.33 -21.35 -19.71
C ASP A 27 -3.07 -19.90 -20.15
N PRO A 28 -3.86 -19.37 -21.09
CA PRO A 28 -3.74 -17.97 -21.52
C PRO A 28 -4.14 -16.97 -20.42
N ASN A 29 -4.63 -17.43 -19.27
CA ASN A 29 -5.19 -16.62 -18.18
C ASN A 29 -6.34 -15.74 -18.66
N TYR A 30 -7.50 -16.34 -18.92
CA TYR A 30 -8.73 -15.59 -19.14
C TYR A 30 -9.00 -14.64 -17.96
N VAL A 31 -9.39 -13.41 -18.27
CA VAL A 31 -9.72 -12.36 -17.31
C VAL A 31 -11.14 -11.89 -17.58
N ASP A 32 -12.00 -11.98 -16.58
CA ASP A 32 -13.36 -11.46 -16.65
C ASP A 32 -13.36 -9.96 -16.34
N ALA A 33 -13.58 -9.13 -17.37
CA ALA A 33 -13.67 -7.68 -17.25
C ALA A 33 -14.78 -7.20 -16.31
N SER A 34 -15.87 -7.97 -16.18
CA SER A 34 -17.03 -7.58 -15.37
C SER A 34 -16.75 -7.64 -13.86
N THR A 35 -15.74 -8.41 -13.45
CA THR A 35 -15.37 -8.56 -12.03
C THR A 35 -14.12 -7.74 -11.67
N GLN A 36 -13.72 -6.78 -12.52
CA GLN A 36 -12.53 -5.97 -12.24
C GLN A 36 -12.72 -5.16 -10.94
N PRO A 37 -11.81 -5.28 -9.96
CA PRO A 37 -11.94 -4.52 -8.72
C PRO A 37 -11.57 -3.05 -8.92
N ALA A 38 -12.20 -2.18 -8.14
CA ALA A 38 -11.85 -0.77 -8.10
C ALA A 38 -10.39 -0.57 -7.65
N ALA A 39 -9.67 0.30 -8.35
CA ALA A 39 -8.26 0.64 -8.06
C ALA A 39 -8.11 1.54 -6.82
N PHE A 40 -9.22 2.04 -6.28
CA PHE A 40 -9.24 2.96 -5.13
C PHE A 40 -10.07 2.36 -4.00
N LYS A 41 -9.55 2.49 -2.77
CA LYS A 41 -10.34 2.32 -1.56
C LYS A 41 -10.88 3.70 -1.18
N THR A 42 -12.18 3.78 -0.89
CA THR A 42 -12.86 4.98 -0.43
C THR A 42 -13.68 4.65 0.79
N TYR A 43 -13.90 5.66 1.64
CA TYR A 43 -14.72 5.53 2.85
C TYR A 43 -16.06 6.25 2.67
N PRO A 44 -17.09 5.90 3.46
CA PRO A 44 -18.32 6.69 3.54
C PRO A 44 -18.07 8.18 3.81
N HIS A 45 -19.03 9.04 3.42
CA HIS A 45 -18.89 10.49 3.50
C HIS A 45 -18.76 11.03 4.95
N PHE A 46 -19.23 10.28 5.95
CA PHE A 46 -19.15 10.66 7.36
C PHE A 46 -17.74 10.49 7.97
N TYR A 47 -16.82 9.81 7.28
CA TYR A 47 -15.42 9.76 7.71
C TYR A 47 -14.76 11.13 7.50
N ARG A 48 -14.02 11.58 8.51
CA ARG A 48 -13.30 12.85 8.46
C ARG A 48 -12.14 12.77 7.49
N ARG A 49 -12.10 13.69 6.52
CA ARG A 49 -11.04 13.81 5.51
C ARG A 49 -10.24 15.09 5.68
N PHE A 50 -8.95 14.97 5.45
CA PHE A 50 -7.99 16.08 5.48
C PHE A 50 -7.34 16.17 4.08
N PRO A 51 -7.79 17.11 3.24
CA PRO A 51 -7.20 17.30 1.92
C PRO A 51 -5.71 17.62 2.02
N LEU A 52 -4.91 17.03 1.13
CA LEU A 52 -3.48 17.27 1.07
C LEU A 52 -3.18 18.42 0.10
N ASP A 53 -2.74 19.55 0.65
CA ASP A 53 -2.25 20.70 -0.11
C ASP A 53 -0.84 20.44 -0.64
N GLU A 54 -0.61 20.62 -1.93
CA GLU A 54 0.70 20.44 -2.55
C GLU A 54 1.71 21.55 -2.16
N ASN A 55 1.22 22.71 -1.70
CA ASN A 55 2.06 23.83 -1.27
C ASN A 55 2.54 23.68 0.18
N ASP A 56 1.84 22.86 0.97
CA ASP A 56 2.26 22.56 2.33
C ASP A 56 3.34 21.44 2.29
N PRO A 57 4.56 21.69 2.83
CA PRO A 57 5.65 20.72 2.80
C PRO A 57 5.31 19.36 3.43
N LEU A 58 4.51 19.36 4.50
CA LEU A 58 4.12 18.16 5.22
C LEU A 58 3.09 17.36 4.42
N HIS A 59 2.09 18.04 3.88
CA HIS A 59 1.09 17.40 3.02
C HIS A 59 1.73 16.84 1.76
N ASN A 60 2.65 17.59 1.13
CA ASN A 60 3.32 17.15 -0.07
C ASN A 60 4.28 15.97 0.20
N PHE A 61 4.92 15.91 1.37
CA PHE A 61 5.66 14.71 1.82
C PHE A 61 4.79 13.45 1.77
N ILE A 62 3.59 13.50 2.36
CA ILE A 62 2.65 12.37 2.40
C ILE A 62 2.12 12.06 0.99
N ARG A 63 1.76 13.10 0.24
CA ARG A 63 1.22 12.98 -1.13
C ARG A 63 2.19 12.26 -2.07
N LEU A 64 3.47 12.62 -2.05
CA LEU A 64 4.51 12.05 -2.91
C LEU A 64 4.71 10.54 -2.73
N THR A 65 4.18 9.94 -1.66
CA THR A 65 4.25 8.49 -1.45
C THR A 65 3.34 7.69 -2.41
N SER A 66 2.26 8.30 -2.92
CA SER A 66 1.23 7.62 -3.73
C SER A 66 0.50 8.47 -4.78
N ALA A 67 0.93 9.72 -4.99
CA ALA A 67 0.25 10.70 -5.84
C ALA A 67 -0.12 10.17 -7.24
N ILE A 68 -1.28 10.57 -7.76
CA ILE A 68 -1.58 10.48 -9.19
C ILE A 68 -0.72 11.51 -9.91
N THR A 69 0.04 11.07 -10.92
CA THR A 69 0.99 11.92 -11.66
C THR A 69 0.64 12.03 -13.14
N PHE A 70 -0.21 11.15 -13.65
CA PHE A 70 -0.61 11.16 -15.06
C PHE A 70 -1.97 10.52 -15.26
N GLU A 71 -2.76 11.02 -16.21
CA GLU A 71 -4.01 10.39 -16.63
C GLU A 71 -3.86 9.86 -18.06
N LYS A 72 -4.01 8.55 -18.24
CA LYS A 72 -3.94 7.89 -19.54
C LYS A 72 -5.33 7.50 -20.02
N LYS A 73 -5.77 8.08 -21.14
CA LYS A 73 -7.00 7.68 -21.80
C LYS A 73 -6.74 6.53 -22.79
N TYR A 74 -7.57 5.48 -22.72
CA TYR A 74 -7.51 4.36 -23.64
C TYR A 74 -8.93 3.96 -24.06
N LYS A 75 -9.23 4.13 -25.35
CA LYS A 75 -10.60 4.01 -25.90
C LYS A 75 -11.58 4.88 -25.11
N TYR A 76 -12.46 4.27 -24.32
CA TYR A 76 -13.50 4.93 -23.54
C TYR A 76 -13.14 5.03 -22.05
N ASP A 77 -12.05 4.40 -21.62
CA ASP A 77 -11.64 4.35 -20.22
C ASP A 77 -10.51 5.35 -19.93
N SER A 78 -10.48 5.83 -18.69
CA SER A 78 -9.38 6.63 -18.17
C SER A 78 -8.68 5.92 -17.02
N TYR A 79 -7.35 5.92 -17.06
CA TYR A 79 -6.49 5.29 -16.08
C TYR A 79 -5.64 6.34 -15.38
N GLN A 80 -5.85 6.50 -14.08
CA GLN A 80 -5.05 7.39 -13.25
C GLN A 80 -3.77 6.66 -12.82
N LEU A 81 -2.66 7.07 -13.42
CA LEU A 81 -1.34 6.53 -13.13
C LEU A 81 -0.72 7.26 -11.94
N ARG A 82 -0.12 6.49 -11.04
CA ARG A 82 0.53 6.98 -9.82
C ARG A 82 2.04 7.13 -9.99
N VAL A 83 2.66 7.86 -9.06
CA VAL A 83 4.11 7.95 -8.91
C VAL A 83 4.75 6.56 -8.76
N ASN A 84 4.03 5.61 -8.16
CA ASN A 84 4.45 4.22 -8.06
C ASN A 84 3.95 3.43 -9.28
N PRO A 85 4.84 2.74 -10.01
CA PRO A 85 4.40 1.78 -11.01
C PRO A 85 3.69 0.60 -10.32
N SER A 86 2.75 0.00 -11.05
CA SER A 86 2.04 -1.19 -10.61
C SER A 86 1.87 -2.15 -11.78
N ALA A 87 2.06 -3.45 -11.54
CA ALA A 87 1.87 -4.46 -12.57
C ALA A 87 0.44 -4.38 -13.14
N GLY A 88 0.34 -4.03 -14.42
CA GLY A 88 -0.95 -3.90 -15.11
C GLY A 88 -1.80 -2.70 -14.67
N ALA A 89 -1.23 -1.72 -13.95
CA ALA A 89 -1.94 -0.57 -13.38
C ALA A 89 -3.11 -0.99 -12.46
N LEU A 90 -2.92 -2.06 -11.67
CA LEU A 90 -3.96 -2.63 -10.81
C LEU A 90 -3.96 -2.05 -9.39
N TYR A 91 -2.85 -1.43 -8.97
CA TYR A 91 -2.69 -0.73 -7.69
C TYR A 91 -3.19 -1.54 -6.47
N PRO A 92 -2.61 -2.73 -6.20
CA PRO A 92 -2.97 -3.53 -5.03
C PRO A 92 -2.59 -2.85 -3.72
N THR A 93 -1.59 -1.97 -3.73
CA THR A 93 -1.02 -1.39 -2.52
C THR A 93 -1.91 -0.30 -1.94
N GLU A 94 -2.12 -0.36 -0.63
CA GLU A 94 -2.80 0.66 0.17
C GLU A 94 -1.85 1.19 1.25
N ILE A 95 -1.82 2.52 1.39
CA ILE A 95 -0.99 3.22 2.36
C ILE A 95 -1.86 3.70 3.51
N TYR A 96 -1.49 3.28 4.71
CA TYR A 96 -1.98 3.84 5.96
C TYR A 96 -0.84 4.55 6.64
N VAL A 97 -1.16 5.60 7.40
CA VAL A 97 -0.17 6.37 8.15
C VAL A 97 -0.72 6.68 9.51
N GLN A 98 0.00 6.28 10.55
CA GLN A 98 -0.20 6.84 11.86
C GLN A 98 0.57 8.15 11.98
N ILE A 99 -0.06 9.17 12.54
CA ILE A 99 0.50 10.49 12.76
C ILE A 99 0.39 10.84 14.24
N ARG A 100 1.50 11.27 14.86
CA ARG A 100 1.55 11.68 16.27
C ARG A 100 2.45 12.89 16.47
N GLY A 101 2.02 13.86 17.27
CA GLY A 101 2.81 15.05 17.61
C GLY A 101 3.12 15.98 16.44
N ILE A 102 2.29 15.96 15.39
CA ILE A 102 2.44 16.82 14.21
C ILE A 102 1.42 17.97 14.28
N PRO A 103 1.85 19.23 14.40
CA PRO A 103 0.95 20.37 14.46
C PRO A 103 0.01 20.44 13.25
N GLY A 104 -1.26 20.75 13.48
CA GLY A 104 -2.27 20.89 12.43
C GLY A 104 -2.95 19.58 11.99
N LEU A 105 -2.49 18.42 12.47
CA LEU A 105 -3.12 17.13 12.22
C LEU A 105 -3.58 16.49 13.53
N ILE A 106 -4.69 15.75 13.46
CA ILE A 106 -5.18 14.97 14.59
C ILE A 106 -4.23 13.79 14.81
N GLU A 107 -3.94 13.44 16.06
CA GLU A 107 -3.20 12.21 16.34
C GLU A 107 -4.08 11.01 16.00
N GLY A 108 -3.66 10.19 15.03
CA GLY A 108 -4.58 9.25 14.41
C GLY A 108 -3.92 8.28 13.45
N ILE A 109 -4.64 7.20 13.12
CA ILE A 109 -4.37 6.32 11.99
C ILE A 109 -5.25 6.76 10.83
N TYR A 110 -4.60 7.03 9.71
CA TYR A 110 -5.22 7.50 8.48
C TYR A 110 -5.01 6.51 7.35
N HIS A 111 -5.93 6.48 6.40
CA HIS A 111 -5.67 5.94 5.07
C HIS A 111 -5.43 7.08 4.09
N LEU A 112 -4.46 6.89 3.20
CA LEU A 112 -4.20 7.81 2.09
C LEU A 112 -5.19 7.51 0.96
N GLU A 113 -6.27 8.28 0.91
CA GLU A 113 -7.32 8.17 -0.10
C GLU A 113 -6.85 8.87 -1.39
N VAL A 114 -6.12 8.12 -2.22
CA VAL A 114 -5.49 8.63 -3.45
C VAL A 114 -6.49 9.28 -4.41
N ALA A 115 -7.71 8.76 -4.50
CA ALA A 115 -8.75 9.27 -5.41
C ALA A 115 -9.16 10.72 -5.11
N THR A 116 -9.13 11.12 -3.84
CA THR A 116 -9.53 12.45 -3.37
C THR A 116 -8.34 13.28 -2.90
N ASN A 117 -7.12 12.78 -3.06
CA ASN A 117 -5.89 13.39 -2.56
C ASN A 117 -6.02 13.85 -1.09
N SER A 118 -6.49 12.95 -0.22
CA SER A 118 -6.76 13.27 1.17
C SER A 118 -6.32 12.16 2.13
N LEU A 119 -6.15 12.52 3.39
CA LEU A 119 -6.05 11.58 4.50
C LEU A 119 -7.43 11.37 5.10
N THR A 120 -7.92 10.14 5.07
CA THR A 120 -9.15 9.74 5.75
C THR A 120 -8.81 9.20 7.13
N LEU A 121 -9.29 9.86 8.19
CA LEU A 121 -9.08 9.43 9.58
C LEU A 121 -9.91 8.19 9.86
N ILE A 122 -9.23 7.08 10.21
CA ILE A 122 -9.87 5.80 10.52
C ILE A 122 -10.00 5.60 12.01
N TYR A 123 -8.97 6.03 12.76
CA TYR A 123 -8.92 5.89 14.19
C TYR A 123 -8.22 7.11 14.80
N GLU A 124 -8.88 7.80 15.73
CA GLU A 124 -8.25 8.85 16.53
C GLU A 124 -7.54 8.21 17.71
N LEU A 125 -6.26 8.54 17.91
CA LEU A 125 -5.45 7.91 18.96
C LEU A 125 -5.88 8.44 20.32
N ILE A 126 -6.58 7.61 21.08
CA ILE A 126 -6.89 7.82 22.51
C ILE A 126 -5.93 7.04 23.42
N ASP A 127 -5.32 5.98 22.89
CA ASP A 127 -4.45 5.02 23.57
C ASP A 127 -3.25 4.62 22.69
N ASP A 128 -2.80 3.37 22.82
CA ASP A 128 -1.71 2.81 22.03
C ASP A 128 -2.10 2.71 20.55
N GLY A 129 -1.19 3.13 19.67
CA GLY A 129 -1.38 3.01 18.23
C GLY A 129 -0.71 1.76 17.66
N LEU A 130 -0.31 1.87 16.40
CA LEU A 130 0.49 0.90 15.65
C LEU A 130 1.79 0.51 16.36
N GLU A 131 2.31 1.36 17.26
CA GLU A 131 3.52 1.06 18.03
C GLU A 131 3.41 -0.25 18.80
N SER A 132 2.23 -0.58 19.34
CA SER A 132 2.00 -1.81 20.10
C SER A 132 2.35 -3.09 19.32
N TYR A 133 2.15 -3.09 17.99
CA TYR A 133 2.47 -4.22 17.12
C TYR A 133 3.90 -4.19 16.58
N ILE A 134 4.47 -3.00 16.41
CA ILE A 134 5.70 -2.79 15.62
C ILE A 134 6.92 -2.51 16.51
N LEU A 135 6.74 -1.72 17.56
CA LEU A 135 7.78 -1.26 18.50
C LEU A 135 7.19 -1.20 19.91
N PRO A 136 6.90 -2.37 20.54
CA PRO A 136 6.28 -2.41 21.85
C PRO A 136 7.14 -1.65 22.88
N ASN A 137 6.48 -0.84 23.71
CA ASN A 137 7.09 0.05 24.72
C ASN A 137 7.84 1.27 24.16
N TYR A 138 7.71 1.58 22.87
CA TYR A 138 8.30 2.79 22.30
C TYR A 138 7.24 3.63 21.59
N LEU A 139 7.19 4.91 21.90
CA LEU A 139 6.27 5.86 21.27
C LEU A 139 6.97 6.59 20.12
N VAL A 140 6.37 6.56 18.93
CA VAL A 140 6.91 7.24 17.75
C VAL A 140 6.19 8.57 17.57
N LYS A 141 6.91 9.68 17.80
CA LYS A 141 6.46 11.01 17.34
C LYS A 141 6.84 11.16 15.87
N GLY A 142 5.89 11.57 15.03
CA GLY A 142 6.04 11.63 13.59
C GLY A 142 5.09 10.68 12.87
N PHE A 143 5.65 9.86 11.98
CA PHE A 143 4.89 9.03 11.04
C PHE A 143 5.26 7.56 11.18
N ILE A 144 4.25 6.69 11.18
CA ILE A 144 4.41 5.25 10.92
C ILE A 144 3.60 4.92 9.68
N PHE A 145 4.28 4.63 8.57
CA PHE A 145 3.64 4.17 7.34
C PHE A 145 3.45 2.66 7.36
N LEU A 146 2.24 2.20 7.06
CA LEU A 146 1.93 0.81 6.77
C LEU A 146 1.64 0.64 5.28
N VAL A 147 2.34 -0.31 4.67
CA VAL A 147 2.14 -0.72 3.29
C VAL A 147 1.41 -2.06 3.30
N SER A 148 0.15 -2.05 2.87
CA SER A 148 -0.69 -3.24 2.79
C SER A 148 -1.10 -3.52 1.35
N CYS A 149 -1.68 -4.70 1.08
CA CYS A 149 -2.09 -5.10 -0.26
C CYS A 149 -3.52 -5.65 -0.28
N ALA A 150 -4.41 -5.01 -1.02
CA ALA A 150 -5.70 -5.55 -1.42
C ALA A 150 -5.49 -6.62 -2.50
N TYR A 151 -5.17 -7.85 -2.08
CA TYR A 151 -4.71 -8.96 -2.92
C TYR A 151 -5.56 -9.19 -4.18
N TYR A 152 -6.89 -9.06 -4.07
CA TYR A 152 -7.81 -9.30 -5.17
C TYR A 152 -7.54 -8.41 -6.39
N ARG A 153 -7.04 -7.18 -6.18
CA ARG A 153 -6.70 -6.27 -7.30
C ARG A 153 -5.69 -6.86 -8.25
N SER A 154 -4.62 -7.47 -7.74
CA SER A 154 -3.63 -8.13 -8.59
C SER A 154 -4.02 -9.56 -8.96
N SER A 155 -4.68 -10.31 -8.07
CA SER A 155 -5.04 -11.70 -8.36
C SER A 155 -6.14 -11.83 -9.40
N TRP A 156 -7.00 -10.82 -9.56
CA TRP A 156 -8.00 -10.76 -10.63
C TRP A 156 -7.39 -10.97 -12.02
N LYS A 157 -6.22 -10.36 -12.28
CA LYS A 157 -5.50 -10.52 -13.55
C LYS A 157 -4.44 -11.63 -13.52
N TYR A 158 -3.71 -11.76 -12.42
CA TYR A 158 -2.48 -12.56 -12.36
C TYR A 158 -2.60 -13.86 -11.55
N LYS A 159 -3.80 -14.21 -11.08
CA LYS A 159 -4.07 -15.40 -10.24
C LYS A 159 -3.02 -15.55 -9.13
N ASN A 160 -2.49 -16.75 -8.92
CA ASN A 160 -1.46 -17.03 -7.89
C ASN A 160 -0.15 -16.25 -8.08
N ARG A 161 0.17 -15.81 -9.31
CA ARG A 161 1.39 -15.05 -9.58
C ARG A 161 1.31 -13.62 -9.02
N SER A 162 0.12 -13.12 -8.73
CA SER A 162 -0.13 -11.78 -8.19
C SER A 162 0.69 -11.45 -6.96
N LEU A 163 0.97 -12.41 -6.08
CA LEU A 163 1.74 -12.18 -4.85
C LEU A 163 3.14 -11.64 -5.15
N ARG A 164 3.76 -12.05 -6.27
CA ARG A 164 5.04 -11.48 -6.71
C ARG A 164 4.91 -10.00 -7.05
N TYR A 165 3.82 -9.64 -7.73
CA TYR A 165 3.55 -8.26 -8.12
C TYR A 165 3.17 -7.40 -6.93
N CYS A 166 2.37 -7.91 -5.98
CA CYS A 166 2.11 -7.24 -4.72
C CYS A 166 3.43 -6.86 -4.01
N PHE A 167 4.41 -7.77 -3.92
CA PHE A 167 5.69 -7.46 -3.31
C PHE A 167 6.52 -6.42 -4.09
N LEU A 168 6.53 -6.50 -5.42
CA LEU A 168 7.21 -5.51 -6.26
C LEU A 168 6.56 -4.13 -6.13
N ASP A 169 5.24 -4.07 -6.16
CA ASP A 169 4.47 -2.83 -6.02
C ASP A 169 4.67 -2.23 -4.62
N SER A 170 4.64 -3.04 -3.55
CA SER A 170 5.00 -2.59 -2.20
C SER A 170 6.43 -2.04 -2.12
N GLY A 171 7.39 -2.66 -2.81
CA GLY A 171 8.77 -2.16 -2.90
C GLY A 171 8.86 -0.77 -3.54
N HIS A 172 8.10 -0.51 -4.59
CA HIS A 172 8.03 0.82 -5.20
C HIS A 172 7.39 1.87 -4.27
N HIS A 173 6.43 1.48 -3.43
CA HIS A 173 5.89 2.37 -2.39
C HIS A 173 6.92 2.67 -1.30
N LEU A 174 7.66 1.67 -0.83
CA LEU A 174 8.76 1.89 0.12
C LEU A 174 9.79 2.87 -0.46
N GLY A 175 10.20 2.68 -1.72
CA GLY A 175 11.12 3.60 -2.39
C GLY A 175 10.58 5.02 -2.54
N ALA A 176 9.29 5.19 -2.82
CA ALA A 176 8.68 6.53 -2.87
C ALA A 176 8.60 7.20 -1.49
N ILE A 177 8.31 6.44 -0.43
CA ILE A 177 8.35 6.94 0.95
C ILE A 177 9.77 7.38 1.33
N GLU A 178 10.78 6.57 1.03
CA GLU A 178 12.19 6.92 1.28
C GLU A 178 12.63 8.16 0.48
N ALA A 179 12.25 8.27 -0.79
CA ALA A 179 12.56 9.43 -1.62
C ALA A 179 11.88 10.71 -1.11
N ALA A 180 10.59 10.62 -0.74
CA ALA A 180 9.87 11.75 -0.14
C ALA A 180 10.50 12.16 1.20
N ALA A 181 10.86 11.20 2.05
CA ALA A 181 11.52 11.49 3.31
C ALA A 181 12.89 12.16 3.10
N ASN A 182 13.68 11.71 2.13
CA ASN A 182 14.95 12.32 1.77
C ASN A 182 14.76 13.78 1.32
N LEU A 183 13.78 14.04 0.45
CA LEU A 183 13.45 15.40 -0.01
C LEU A 183 13.15 16.36 1.15
N TYR A 184 12.47 15.87 2.19
CA TYR A 184 12.09 16.64 3.38
C TYR A 184 13.02 16.43 4.58
N ARG A 185 14.22 15.85 4.38
CA ARG A 185 15.25 15.61 5.40
C ARG A 185 14.72 14.88 6.64
N ARG A 186 13.93 13.83 6.42
CA ARG A 186 13.42 12.94 7.47
C ARG A 186 14.21 11.64 7.47
N ASP A 187 14.52 11.15 8.67
CA ASP A 187 15.09 9.81 8.84
C ASP A 187 14.02 8.74 8.60
N VAL A 188 14.41 7.65 7.94
CA VAL A 188 13.53 6.51 7.66
C VAL A 188 14.13 5.24 8.20
N ARG A 189 13.28 4.41 8.81
CA ARG A 189 13.59 3.04 9.20
C ARG A 189 12.50 2.12 8.68
N VAL A 190 12.89 1.14 7.87
CA VAL A 190 11.96 0.12 7.36
C VAL A 190 11.95 -1.09 8.28
N LEU A 191 10.76 -1.50 8.71
CA LEU A 191 10.55 -2.64 9.59
C LEU A 191 9.69 -3.71 8.89
N PHE A 192 10.27 -4.90 8.70
CA PHE A 192 9.55 -6.03 8.11
C PHE A 192 9.07 -7.05 9.15
N ASN A 193 9.65 -7.02 10.36
CA ASN A 193 9.40 -8.01 11.39
C ASN A 193 8.52 -7.42 12.51
N PHE A 194 7.22 -7.58 12.36
CA PHE A 194 6.18 -7.24 13.31
C PHE A 194 5.01 -8.21 13.13
N ASP A 195 4.11 -8.27 14.12
CA ASP A 195 2.96 -9.17 14.10
C ASP A 195 1.87 -8.66 13.14
N LYS A 196 2.00 -9.04 11.87
CA LYS A 196 1.05 -8.72 10.81
C LYS A 196 -0.31 -9.40 11.00
N ILE A 197 -0.34 -10.53 11.71
CA ILE A 197 -1.58 -11.29 11.89
C ILE A 197 -2.45 -10.57 12.91
N ALA A 198 -1.88 -10.25 14.09
CA ALA A 198 -2.57 -9.47 15.10
C ALA A 198 -3.00 -8.10 14.55
N LEU A 199 -2.08 -7.39 13.87
CA LEU A 199 -2.38 -6.07 13.30
C LEU A 199 -3.58 -6.11 12.32
N ASN A 200 -3.63 -7.10 11.42
CA ASN A 200 -4.72 -7.23 10.46
C ASN A 200 -6.05 -7.69 11.11
N GLN A 201 -6.00 -8.41 12.24
CA GLN A 201 -7.21 -8.79 12.96
C GLN A 201 -7.88 -7.56 13.59
N ASP A 202 -7.09 -6.61 14.07
CA ASP A 202 -7.59 -5.43 14.78
C ASP A 202 -7.96 -4.27 13.84
N LEU A 203 -7.26 -4.11 12.71
CA LEU A 203 -7.54 -3.05 11.73
C LEU A 203 -8.54 -3.44 10.63
N GLY A 204 -8.84 -4.74 10.47
CA GLY A 204 -9.68 -5.28 9.39
C GLY A 204 -9.02 -5.21 8.01
#